data_AF-A0A519MDF1-F1
#
_entry.id   AF-A0A519MDF1-F1
#
_cell.length_a   1.000
_cell.length_b   1.000
_cell.length_c   1.000
_cell.angle_alpha   90.00
_cell.angle_beta   90.00
_cell.angle_gamma   90.00
#
_symmetry.space_group_name_H-M   'P 1'
#
loop_
_entity.id
_entity.type
_entity.pdbx_description
1 polymer ?
#
loop_
_entity_poly.entity_id
_entity_poly.type
_entity_poly.pdbx_seq_one_letter_code
_entity_poly.pdbx_strand_id
1 'polypeptide(L)'
;MDVSRTRALRGPNLWSRHMAIEAIVTCPEAERAVSQMAGFEARLRALFPGIGALHPESGGPDISLAHVLQTAALALQAQAGCPVTFARTTATTDAGVYQVVVEYSEEAVGRKAFEYAEHLIHAAQGTGSFDADAVIAELRELDEDERLGPSTGSIVAAAVARNIPYRRLTRGSLVQFGWGSKQRRIQAAEVDSTSAVAESIGQDKDLTKRLLHAAGVPVPLGKPVDTLDEAWEVALKVGLPVVVKPQDGNQGKGVTVNITDRAQLDEAFRTAAEYGTVMVERFLPGHDFRLLVVGDQLVAAARREPPQVLGDGQRTVRELVDIVNQDPRRGEGHATSLTKIRLDDIAVARLTLQGLTPDSVPDKGQRVILRNNANLSTGGTATDVTDDVHPEVAARAIAA
;
A
#
# COMPACT_ATOMS: atom_id res chain seq x y z
N MET A 1 -24.76 28.33 9.68
CA MET A 1 -23.82 27.81 10.68
C MET A 1 -22.50 28.51 10.49
N ASP A 2 -21.80 28.87 11.56
CA ASP A 2 -20.47 29.48 11.51
C ASP A 2 -19.46 28.60 12.26
N VAL A 3 -18.38 28.20 11.59
CA VAL A 3 -17.30 27.39 12.15
C VAL A 3 -16.10 28.29 12.43
N SER A 4 -15.64 28.28 13.68
CA SER A 4 -14.53 29.11 14.13
C SER A 4 -13.57 28.33 15.02
N ARG A 5 -12.36 28.86 15.19
CA ARG A 5 -11.33 28.31 16.11
C ARG A 5 -10.97 26.83 15.86
N THR A 6 -10.96 26.40 14.60
CA THR A 6 -10.57 25.04 14.21
C THR A 6 -9.10 24.77 14.55
N ARG A 7 -8.85 23.79 15.42
CA ARG A 7 -7.50 23.37 15.85
C ARG A 7 -7.34 21.85 15.75
N ALA A 8 -6.13 21.40 15.46
CA ALA A 8 -5.78 19.98 15.45
C ALA A 8 -5.09 19.61 16.77
N LEU A 9 -5.68 18.67 17.49
CA LEU A 9 -5.17 18.10 18.74
C LEU A 9 -4.27 16.90 18.40
N ARG A 10 -2.95 17.09 18.48
CA ARG A 10 -1.93 16.14 18.01
C ARG A 10 -1.48 15.13 19.07
N GLY A 11 -2.43 14.62 19.86
CA GLY A 11 -2.17 13.63 20.91
C GLY A 11 -3.32 13.52 21.90
N PRO A 12 -3.11 12.78 23.02
CA PRO A 12 -4.08 12.69 24.10
C PRO A 12 -4.53 14.07 24.57
N ASN A 13 -5.84 14.26 24.68
CA ASN A 13 -6.46 15.55 24.94
C ASN A 13 -7.66 15.39 25.90
N LEU A 14 -8.39 16.48 26.15
CA LEU A 14 -9.52 16.51 27.07
C LEU A 14 -10.65 15.53 26.69
N TRP A 15 -10.80 15.23 25.40
CA TRP A 15 -11.93 14.48 24.85
C TRP A 15 -11.62 13.00 24.68
N SER A 16 -10.42 12.69 24.22
CA SER A 16 -10.02 11.32 23.93
C SER A 16 -8.49 11.14 23.96
N ARG A 17 -8.05 9.89 23.91
CA ARG A 17 -6.63 9.54 23.72
C ARG A 17 -6.20 9.66 22.25
N HIS A 18 -7.16 9.88 21.35
CA HIS A 18 -6.96 9.96 19.92
C HIS A 18 -6.68 11.40 19.49
N MET A 19 -6.05 11.56 18.33
CA MET A 19 -5.92 12.88 17.71
C MET A 19 -7.28 13.33 17.18
N ALA A 20 -7.58 14.62 17.27
CA ALA A 20 -8.89 15.13 16.87
C ALA A 20 -8.83 16.57 16.34
N ILE A 21 -9.69 16.89 15.38
CA ILE A 21 -10.01 18.26 14.99
C ILE A 21 -11.05 18.75 15.99
N GLU A 22 -10.81 19.92 16.54
CA GLU A 22 -11.73 20.60 17.44
C GLU A 22 -12.08 21.97 16.88
N ALA A 23 -13.37 22.27 16.83
CA ALA A 23 -13.90 23.53 16.35
C ALA A 23 -15.01 24.05 17.26
N ILE A 24 -15.20 25.37 17.23
CA ILE A 24 -16.36 26.03 17.84
C ILE A 24 -17.36 26.33 16.74
N VAL A 25 -18.57 25.81 16.89
CA VAL A 25 -19.63 25.89 15.90
C VAL A 25 -20.79 26.68 16.46
N THR A 26 -21.14 27.78 15.79
CA THR A 26 -22.28 28.63 16.16
C THR A 26 -23.45 28.34 15.24
N CYS A 27 -24.57 27.91 15.82
CA CYS A 27 -25.84 27.67 15.13
C CYS A 27 -26.87 28.74 15.56
N PRO A 28 -27.34 29.59 14.62
CA PRO A 28 -28.55 30.39 14.78
C PRO A 28 -29.74 29.52 15.17
N GLU A 29 -30.79 30.12 15.73
CA GLU A 29 -31.96 29.41 16.26
C GLU A 29 -32.57 28.39 15.27
N ALA A 30 -32.70 28.77 14.00
CA ALA A 30 -33.21 27.92 12.93
C ALA A 30 -32.37 26.66 12.64
N GLU A 31 -31.13 26.60 13.14
CA GLU A 31 -30.17 25.51 12.90
C GLU A 31 -29.91 24.66 14.16
N ARG A 32 -30.59 24.96 15.27
CA ARG A 32 -30.41 24.26 16.55
C ARG A 32 -31.19 22.94 16.62
N ALA A 33 -32.22 22.79 15.80
CA ALA A 33 -33.05 21.60 15.73
C ALA A 33 -33.32 21.20 14.28
N VAL A 34 -32.61 20.18 13.80
CA VAL A 34 -32.77 19.60 12.46
C VAL A 34 -34.20 19.12 12.20
N SER A 35 -34.91 18.67 13.24
CA SER A 35 -36.32 18.29 13.17
C SER A 35 -37.24 19.45 12.73
N GLN A 36 -36.84 20.69 12.96
CA GLN A 36 -37.57 21.90 12.56
C GLN A 36 -37.17 22.39 11.15
N MET A 37 -36.12 21.82 10.55
CA MET A 37 -35.63 22.19 9.22
C MET A 37 -36.34 21.36 8.14
N ALA A 38 -37.33 21.96 7.49
CA ALA A 38 -38.18 21.27 6.51
C ALA A 38 -37.39 20.52 5.41
N GLY A 39 -37.51 19.20 5.40
CA GLY A 39 -36.92 18.29 4.41
C GLY A 39 -35.38 18.22 4.44
N PHE A 40 -34.71 18.82 5.43
CA PHE A 40 -33.24 18.85 5.49
C PHE A 40 -32.66 17.44 5.62
N GLU A 41 -33.14 16.63 6.58
CA GLU A 41 -32.60 15.29 6.80
C GLU A 41 -32.79 14.39 5.56
N ALA A 42 -33.94 14.48 4.88
CA ALA A 42 -34.18 13.73 3.65
C ALA A 42 -33.20 14.12 2.53
N ARG A 43 -32.92 15.42 2.36
CA ARG A 43 -31.91 15.91 1.39
C ARG A 43 -30.50 15.48 1.76
N LEU A 44 -30.14 15.60 3.04
CA LEU A 44 -28.84 15.18 3.57
C LEU A 44 -28.58 13.70 3.28
N ARG A 45 -29.56 12.82 3.58
CA ARG A 45 -29.46 11.38 3.31
C ARG A 45 -29.48 11.04 1.82
N ALA A 46 -30.12 11.85 0.99
CA ALA A 46 -30.06 11.69 -0.46
C ALA A 46 -28.67 12.05 -1.02
N LEU A 47 -28.03 13.09 -0.49
CA LEU A 47 -26.69 13.51 -0.88
C LEU A 47 -25.59 12.60 -0.31
N PHE A 48 -25.78 12.10 0.91
CA PHE A 48 -24.83 11.20 1.56
C PHE A 48 -25.54 10.07 2.33
N PRO A 49 -25.92 8.99 1.64
CA PRO A 49 -26.64 7.87 2.25
C PRO A 49 -25.88 7.19 3.40
N GLY A 50 -24.53 7.20 3.33
CA GLY A 50 -23.66 6.57 4.32
C GLY A 50 -23.39 7.39 5.58
N ILE A 51 -24.04 8.54 5.79
CA ILE A 51 -23.84 9.39 6.99
C ILE A 51 -24.13 8.67 8.32
N GLY A 52 -24.92 7.60 8.29
CA GLY A 52 -25.32 6.87 9.49
C GLY A 52 -26.45 7.54 10.28
N ALA A 53 -26.57 7.20 11.56
CA ALA A 53 -27.62 7.71 12.43
C ALA A 53 -27.14 8.96 13.19
N LEU A 54 -27.98 10.01 13.17
CA LEU A 54 -27.73 11.25 13.89
C LEU A 54 -28.22 11.06 15.33
N HIS A 55 -27.31 11.06 16.30
CA HIS A 55 -27.65 10.88 17.71
C HIS A 55 -27.27 12.11 18.53
N PRO A 56 -28.15 12.60 19.43
CA PRO A 56 -27.76 13.56 20.44
C PRO A 56 -26.99 12.83 21.55
N GLU A 57 -25.68 13.03 21.62
CA GLU A 57 -24.82 12.34 22.62
C GLU A 57 -25.00 12.90 24.04
N SER A 58 -25.54 14.11 24.18
CA SER A 58 -25.58 14.85 25.45
C SER A 58 -26.99 15.06 26.02
N GLY A 59 -27.88 14.07 25.92
CA GLY A 59 -29.17 14.03 26.65
C GLY A 59 -30.19 15.13 26.32
N GLY A 60 -29.87 16.05 25.41
CA GLY A 60 -30.80 17.02 24.85
C GLY A 60 -31.67 16.40 23.75
N PRO A 61 -32.92 16.87 23.58
CA PRO A 61 -33.84 16.30 22.59
C PRO A 61 -33.47 16.68 21.14
N ASP A 62 -32.72 17.77 20.94
CA ASP A 62 -32.54 18.38 19.63
C ASP A 62 -31.15 18.12 19.02
N ILE A 63 -31.15 17.69 17.77
CA ILE A 63 -29.96 17.52 16.93
C ILE A 63 -29.73 18.84 16.18
N SER A 64 -28.66 19.55 16.49
CA SER A 64 -28.25 20.76 15.78
C SER A 64 -27.38 20.46 14.55
N LEU A 65 -27.15 21.46 13.68
CA LEU A 65 -26.20 21.31 12.57
C LEU A 65 -24.77 21.00 13.03
N ALA A 66 -24.39 21.37 14.26
CA ALA A 66 -23.11 20.96 14.84
C ALA A 66 -22.98 19.42 14.99
N HIS A 67 -24.07 18.74 15.37
CA HIS A 67 -24.10 17.28 15.44
C HIS A 67 -24.06 16.63 14.05
N VAL A 68 -24.70 17.26 13.07
CA VAL A 68 -24.62 16.83 11.67
C VAL A 68 -23.20 16.97 11.15
N LEU A 69 -22.54 18.09 11.43
CA LEU A 69 -21.15 18.35 11.03
C LEU A 69 -20.20 17.31 11.61
N GLN A 70 -20.32 17.03 12.91
CA GLN A 70 -19.59 15.95 13.56
C GLN A 70 -19.78 14.61 12.84
N THR A 71 -21.04 14.22 12.63
CA THR A 71 -21.40 12.90 12.10
C THR A 71 -20.93 12.75 10.65
N ALA A 72 -21.14 13.79 9.83
CA ALA A 72 -20.69 13.82 8.45
C ALA A 72 -19.15 13.76 8.35
N ALA A 73 -18.42 14.56 9.12
CA ALA A 73 -16.96 14.56 9.09
C ALA A 73 -16.36 13.20 9.53
N LEU A 74 -16.96 12.55 10.53
CA LEU A 74 -16.55 11.22 10.95
C LEU A 74 -16.86 10.16 9.87
N ALA A 75 -18.08 10.19 9.32
CA ALA A 75 -18.52 9.21 8.32
C ALA A 75 -17.77 9.33 6.99
N LEU A 76 -17.42 10.55 6.55
CA LEU A 76 -16.60 10.78 5.35
C LEU A 76 -15.21 10.15 5.50
N GLN A 77 -14.53 10.38 6.64
CA GLN A 77 -13.24 9.77 6.92
C GLN A 77 -13.33 8.24 7.00
N ALA A 78 -14.35 7.72 7.69
CA ALA A 78 -14.53 6.26 7.82
C ALA A 78 -14.75 5.59 6.46
N GLN A 79 -15.52 6.19 5.56
CA GLN A 79 -15.75 5.66 4.20
C GLN A 79 -14.55 5.86 3.26
N ALA A 80 -13.71 6.86 3.52
CA ALA A 80 -12.40 6.99 2.86
C ALA A 80 -11.45 5.84 3.24
N GLY A 81 -11.67 5.19 4.39
CA GLY A 81 -10.88 4.07 4.90
C GLY A 81 -10.02 4.43 6.11
N CYS A 82 -10.15 5.65 6.64
CA CYS A 82 -9.43 6.08 7.83
C CYS A 82 -9.94 5.34 9.08
N PRO A 83 -9.05 4.86 9.97
CA PRO A 83 -9.44 4.12 11.17
C PRO A 83 -9.90 5.06 12.30
N VAL A 84 -11.01 5.77 12.09
CA VAL A 84 -11.59 6.72 13.04
C VAL A 84 -12.91 6.22 13.60
N THR A 85 -13.18 6.47 14.88
CA THR A 85 -14.37 5.97 15.58
C THR A 85 -14.96 6.96 16.57
N PHE A 86 -14.20 7.98 16.96
CA PHE A 86 -14.59 8.93 17.97
C PHE A 86 -14.97 10.28 17.35
N ALA A 87 -16.11 10.80 17.76
CA ALA A 87 -16.45 12.20 17.60
C ALA A 87 -17.38 12.59 18.74
N ARG A 88 -17.48 13.89 19.05
CA ARG A 88 -18.31 14.41 20.12
C ARG A 88 -18.70 15.86 19.89
N THR A 89 -19.95 16.18 20.22
CA THR A 89 -20.48 17.55 20.21
C THR A 89 -20.99 17.88 21.60
N THR A 90 -20.52 18.99 22.17
CA THR A 90 -20.92 19.45 23.50
C THR A 90 -21.39 20.89 23.42
N ALA A 91 -22.58 21.20 23.95
CA ALA A 91 -23.06 22.57 24.05
C ALA A 91 -22.23 23.36 25.07
N THR A 92 -21.93 24.62 24.77
CA THR A 92 -21.25 25.53 25.69
C THR A 92 -22.25 26.28 26.59
N THR A 93 -21.76 27.16 27.45
CA THR A 93 -22.62 28.07 28.23
C THR A 93 -23.39 29.07 27.37
N ASP A 94 -22.88 29.35 26.16
CA ASP A 94 -23.49 30.29 25.23
C ASP A 94 -24.51 29.56 24.34
N ALA A 95 -25.75 30.04 24.34
CA ALA A 95 -26.84 29.38 23.63
C ALA A 95 -26.58 29.32 22.11
N GLY A 96 -26.63 28.10 21.55
CA GLY A 96 -26.37 27.86 20.13
C GLY A 96 -24.89 27.77 19.77
N VAL A 97 -23.98 27.80 20.75
CA VAL A 97 -22.54 27.61 20.54
C VAL A 97 -22.16 26.22 21.03
N TYR A 98 -21.52 25.45 20.15
CA TYR A 98 -21.13 24.06 20.38
C TYR A 98 -19.63 23.89 20.19
N GLN A 99 -19.06 22.95 20.93
CA GLN A 99 -17.71 22.45 20.72
C GLN A 99 -17.81 21.09 20.03
N VAL A 100 -17.31 21.04 18.80
CA VAL A 100 -17.34 19.84 17.94
C VAL A 100 -15.93 19.27 17.87
N VAL A 101 -15.82 17.99 18.15
CA VAL A 101 -14.57 17.23 18.17
C VAL A 101 -14.72 16.02 17.28
N VAL A 102 -13.82 15.83 16.33
CA VAL A 102 -13.85 14.69 15.38
C VAL A 102 -12.46 14.09 15.31
N GLU A 103 -12.35 12.79 15.57
CA GLU A 103 -11.09 12.04 15.44
C GLU A 103 -10.54 12.11 14.02
N TYR A 104 -9.22 12.10 13.89
CA TYR A 104 -8.52 11.91 12.61
C TYR A 104 -7.32 10.97 12.76
N SER A 105 -7.01 10.23 11.70
CA SER A 105 -5.75 9.49 11.54
C SER A 105 -4.64 10.39 11.00
N GLU A 106 -4.92 11.09 9.90
CA GLU A 106 -4.03 12.04 9.26
C GLU A 106 -4.63 13.45 9.30
N GLU A 107 -3.86 14.45 9.74
CA GLU A 107 -4.39 15.79 10.03
C GLU A 107 -4.96 16.46 8.76
N ALA A 108 -4.30 16.29 7.62
CA ALA A 108 -4.75 16.86 6.35
C ALA A 108 -6.12 16.30 5.94
N VAL A 109 -6.32 14.98 6.10
CA VAL A 109 -7.58 14.30 5.80
C VAL A 109 -8.68 14.76 6.77
N GLY A 110 -8.39 14.83 8.07
CA GLY A 110 -9.35 15.29 9.07
C GLY A 110 -9.83 16.72 8.83
N ARG A 111 -8.93 17.63 8.45
CA ARG A 111 -9.29 19.02 8.08
C ARG A 111 -10.16 19.06 6.83
N LYS A 112 -9.75 18.35 5.79
CA LYS A 112 -10.47 18.31 4.51
C LYS A 112 -11.85 17.67 4.64
N ALA A 113 -11.98 16.63 5.45
CA ALA A 113 -13.26 16.00 5.75
C ALA A 113 -14.20 16.94 6.54
N PHE A 114 -13.65 17.78 7.42
CA PHE A 114 -14.41 18.81 8.12
C PHE A 114 -14.95 19.87 7.16
N GLU A 115 -14.12 20.37 6.25
CA GLU A 115 -14.54 21.30 5.18
C GLU A 115 -15.63 20.68 4.28
N TYR A 116 -15.47 19.41 3.88
CA TYR A 116 -16.49 18.72 3.08
C TYR A 116 -17.79 18.46 3.83
N ALA A 117 -17.73 18.24 5.14
CA ALA A 117 -18.92 18.13 5.96
C ALA A 117 -19.70 19.46 6.01
N GLU A 118 -19.02 20.62 6.04
CA GLU A 118 -19.66 21.93 5.90
C GLU A 118 -20.31 22.09 4.52
N HIS A 119 -19.60 21.72 3.44
CA HIS A 119 -20.16 21.76 2.08
C HIS A 119 -21.39 20.86 1.92
N LEU A 120 -21.39 19.67 2.50
CA LEU A 120 -22.54 18.76 2.52
C LEU A 120 -23.76 19.40 3.22
N ILE A 121 -23.54 20.05 4.37
CA ILE A 121 -24.61 20.74 5.11
C ILE A 121 -25.18 21.88 4.27
N HIS A 122 -24.33 22.70 3.64
CA HIS A 122 -24.79 23.75 2.73
C HIS A 122 -25.62 23.20 1.56
N ALA A 123 -25.15 22.12 0.91
CA ALA A 123 -25.92 21.45 -0.14
C ALA A 123 -27.29 20.95 0.38
N ALA A 124 -27.33 20.36 1.58
CA ALA A 124 -28.57 19.90 2.20
C ALA A 124 -29.52 21.04 2.64
N GLN A 125 -28.99 22.23 2.91
CA GLN A 125 -29.80 23.45 3.14
C GLN A 125 -30.42 24.01 1.84
N GLY A 126 -30.07 23.46 0.68
CA GLY A 126 -30.62 23.85 -0.62
C GLY A 126 -29.68 24.73 -1.46
N THR A 127 -28.42 24.85 -1.07
CA THR A 127 -27.41 25.63 -1.80
C THR A 127 -26.33 24.72 -2.38
N GLY A 128 -26.36 24.49 -3.69
CA GLY A 128 -25.31 23.75 -4.40
C GLY A 128 -25.60 22.25 -4.57
N SER A 129 -24.56 21.50 -4.89
CA SER A 129 -24.57 20.04 -5.06
C SER A 129 -23.43 19.42 -4.27
N PHE A 130 -23.57 18.15 -3.90
CA PHE A 130 -22.53 17.39 -3.21
C PHE A 130 -22.42 16.00 -3.85
N ASP A 131 -21.22 15.66 -4.30
CA ASP A 131 -20.90 14.34 -4.84
C ASP A 131 -20.10 13.58 -3.79
N ALA A 132 -20.80 12.71 -3.04
CA ALA A 132 -20.18 11.97 -1.95
C ALA A 132 -19.09 11.00 -2.45
N ASP A 133 -19.29 10.36 -3.61
CA ASP A 133 -18.34 9.38 -4.13
C ASP A 133 -17.04 10.07 -4.55
N ALA A 134 -17.12 11.22 -5.23
CA ALA A 134 -15.95 12.01 -5.59
C ALA A 134 -15.18 12.52 -4.37
N VAL A 135 -15.90 13.01 -3.34
CA VAL A 135 -15.28 13.49 -2.10
C VAL A 135 -14.59 12.36 -1.35
N ILE A 136 -15.23 11.18 -1.24
CA ILE A 136 -14.64 10.02 -0.56
C ILE A 136 -13.40 9.54 -1.31
N ALA A 137 -13.41 9.55 -2.64
CA ALA A 137 -12.25 9.22 -3.45
C ALA A 137 -11.07 10.18 -3.21
N GLU A 138 -11.33 11.49 -3.19
CA GLU A 138 -10.29 12.50 -2.91
C GLU A 138 -9.71 12.35 -1.49
N LEU A 139 -10.57 12.13 -0.48
CA LEU A 139 -10.11 11.90 0.89
C LEU A 139 -9.26 10.63 1.01
N ARG A 140 -9.62 9.57 0.27
CA ARG A 140 -8.85 8.32 0.22
C ARG A 140 -7.48 8.53 -0.44
N GLU A 141 -7.43 9.24 -1.56
CA GLU A 141 -6.15 9.58 -2.22
C GLU A 141 -5.25 10.41 -1.30
N LEU A 142 -5.82 11.40 -0.62
CA LEU A 142 -5.08 12.22 0.35
C LEU A 142 -4.57 11.39 1.55
N ASP A 143 -5.37 10.46 2.06
CA ASP A 143 -4.94 9.55 3.13
C ASP A 143 -3.79 8.66 2.66
N GLU A 144 -3.87 8.11 1.44
CA GLU A 144 -2.82 7.29 0.84
C GLU A 144 -1.49 8.04 0.65
N ASP A 145 -1.55 9.31 0.27
CA ASP A 145 -0.38 10.17 0.08
C ASP A 145 0.27 10.60 1.40
N GLU A 146 -0.54 10.91 2.41
CA GLU A 146 -0.04 11.42 3.69
C GLU A 146 0.42 10.29 4.62
N ARG A 147 -0.29 9.17 4.69
CA ARG A 147 -0.02 8.13 5.69
C ARG A 147 1.32 7.44 5.50
N LEU A 148 1.78 6.78 6.57
CA LEU A 148 2.97 5.93 6.47
C LEU A 148 2.72 4.74 5.54
N GLY A 149 3.63 4.52 4.59
CA GLY A 149 3.61 3.33 3.74
C GLY A 149 3.64 2.02 4.54
N PRO A 150 3.19 0.89 3.96
CA PRO A 150 2.86 -0.33 4.69
C PRO A 150 3.99 -0.88 5.55
N SER A 151 5.24 -0.86 5.06
CA SER A 151 6.41 -1.31 5.81
C SER A 151 6.66 -0.45 7.05
N THR A 152 6.76 0.87 6.88
CA THR A 152 6.99 1.82 7.97
C THR A 152 5.84 1.80 8.96
N GLY A 153 4.60 1.79 8.46
CA GLY A 153 3.38 1.72 9.27
C GLY A 153 3.33 0.47 10.14
N SER A 154 3.75 -0.70 9.60
CA SER A 154 3.81 -1.95 10.37
C SER A 154 4.82 -1.89 11.52
N ILE A 155 6.00 -1.31 11.28
CA ILE A 155 7.03 -1.12 12.34
C ILE A 155 6.52 -0.14 13.40
N VAL A 156 5.87 0.95 12.99
CA VAL A 156 5.28 1.93 13.91
C VAL A 156 4.16 1.32 14.74
N ALA A 157 3.24 0.56 14.12
CA ALA A 157 2.18 -0.13 14.83
C ALA A 157 2.73 -1.12 15.87
N ALA A 158 3.78 -1.87 15.51
CA ALA A 158 4.48 -2.77 16.41
C ALA A 158 5.15 -2.04 17.60
N ALA A 159 5.67 -0.82 17.37
CA ALA A 159 6.23 0.03 18.42
C ALA A 159 5.14 0.55 19.36
N VAL A 160 4.02 1.05 18.82
CA VAL A 160 2.86 1.50 19.60
C VAL A 160 2.30 0.38 20.48
N ALA A 161 2.14 -0.83 19.93
CA ALA A 161 1.68 -2.00 20.69
C ALA A 161 2.61 -2.37 21.87
N ARG A 162 3.89 -1.98 21.79
CA ARG A 162 4.91 -2.19 22.84
C ARG A 162 5.10 -0.95 23.73
N ASN A 163 4.23 0.05 23.62
CA ASN A 163 4.34 1.34 24.32
C ASN A 163 5.66 2.08 24.04
N ILE A 164 6.24 1.88 22.84
CA ILE A 164 7.44 2.60 22.41
C ILE A 164 6.97 3.90 21.74
N PRO A 165 7.32 5.07 22.28
CA PRO A 165 6.94 6.35 21.68
C PRO A 165 7.66 6.53 20.34
N TYR A 166 6.99 7.14 19.38
CA TYR A 166 7.57 7.45 18.09
C TYR A 166 7.24 8.89 17.66
N ARG A 167 8.02 9.39 16.71
CA ARG A 167 7.79 10.66 16.05
C ARG A 167 8.21 10.55 14.59
N ARG A 168 7.29 10.89 13.68
CA ARG A 168 7.63 11.07 12.26
C ARG A 168 8.43 12.37 12.11
N LEU A 169 9.59 12.31 11.46
CA LEU A 169 10.51 13.45 11.34
C LEU A 169 10.35 14.21 10.01
N THR A 170 9.79 13.56 8.98
CA THR A 170 9.56 14.16 7.66
C THR A 170 8.18 13.79 7.15
N ARG A 171 7.77 14.36 6.00
CA ARG A 171 6.60 13.84 5.25
C ARG A 171 6.86 12.46 4.63
N GLY A 172 8.12 12.01 4.57
CA GLY A 172 8.47 10.67 4.10
C GLY A 172 8.37 9.63 5.22
N SER A 173 9.14 8.55 5.07
CA SER A 173 9.20 7.40 5.97
C SER A 173 10.28 7.51 7.07
N LEU A 174 10.80 8.71 7.35
CA LEU A 174 11.77 8.91 8.43
C LEU A 174 11.05 8.95 9.77
N VAL A 175 11.25 7.93 10.60
CA VAL A 175 10.62 7.81 11.91
C VAL A 175 11.67 7.62 12.99
N GLN A 176 11.51 8.35 14.09
CA GLN A 176 12.27 8.17 15.32
C GLN A 176 11.44 7.41 16.34
N PHE A 177 12.07 6.44 17.02
CA PHE A 177 11.52 5.73 18.17
C PHE A 177 12.31 6.07 19.43
N GLY A 178 11.64 6.14 20.57
CA GLY A 178 12.26 6.44 21.86
C GLY A 178 12.76 7.89 22.00
N TRP A 179 13.47 8.14 23.10
CA TRP A 179 13.92 9.49 23.49
C TRP A 179 15.40 9.49 23.92
N GLY A 180 16.03 10.66 23.82
CA GLY A 180 17.37 10.89 24.34
C GLY A 180 18.42 9.96 23.73
N SER A 181 19.32 9.43 24.56
CA SER A 181 20.41 8.54 24.14
C SER A 181 19.96 7.15 23.71
N LYS A 182 18.70 6.76 23.97
CA LYS A 182 18.14 5.45 23.57
C LYS A 182 17.27 5.55 22.31
N GLN A 183 17.23 6.70 21.65
CA GLN A 183 16.44 6.87 20.43
C GLN A 183 17.02 6.03 19.28
N ARG A 184 16.14 5.51 18.44
CA ARG A 184 16.48 4.79 17.21
C ARG A 184 15.76 5.42 16.02
N ARG A 185 16.32 5.33 14.82
CA ARG A 185 15.70 5.85 13.59
C ARG A 185 15.56 4.77 12.53
N ILE A 186 14.50 4.90 11.74
CA ILE A 186 14.29 4.14 10.53
C ILE A 186 13.98 5.07 9.36
N GLN A 187 14.38 4.64 8.17
CA GLN A 187 13.90 5.18 6.90
C GLN A 187 13.25 4.02 6.16
N ALA A 188 11.93 4.05 5.99
CA ALA A 188 11.16 2.90 5.52
C ALA A 188 11.38 1.65 6.41
N ALA A 189 12.06 0.62 5.91
CA ALA A 189 12.41 -0.59 6.67
C ALA A 189 13.90 -0.61 7.08
N GLU A 190 14.70 0.37 6.64
CA GLU A 190 16.11 0.47 6.99
C GLU A 190 16.25 1.01 8.40
N VAL A 191 17.19 0.44 9.18
CA VAL A 191 17.46 0.84 10.55
C VAL A 191 18.80 1.58 10.63
N ASP A 192 18.92 2.50 11.57
CA ASP A 192 20.16 3.27 11.83
C ASP A 192 21.40 2.43 12.20
N SER A 193 21.25 1.13 12.46
CA SER A 193 22.36 0.19 12.68
C SER A 193 22.84 -0.50 11.39
N THR A 194 22.13 -0.36 10.28
CA THR A 194 22.60 -0.85 8.98
C THR A 194 23.69 0.07 8.47
N SER A 195 24.90 -0.46 8.24
CA SER A 195 26.01 0.35 7.75
C SER A 195 25.77 0.79 6.29
N ALA A 196 26.21 2.01 5.95
CA ALA A 196 26.19 2.49 4.57
C ALA A 196 26.98 1.59 3.60
N VAL A 197 28.01 0.90 4.11
CA VAL A 197 28.77 -0.09 3.33
C VAL A 197 27.90 -1.30 2.97
N ALA A 198 27.15 -1.83 3.93
CA ALA A 198 26.25 -2.96 3.68
C ALA A 198 25.13 -2.59 2.70
N GLU A 199 24.59 -1.38 2.82
CA GLU A 199 23.57 -0.85 1.91
C GLU A 199 24.13 -0.73 0.47
N SER A 200 25.31 -0.13 0.32
CA SER A 200 25.99 -0.02 -0.98
C SER A 200 26.33 -1.38 -1.59
N ILE A 201 26.77 -2.37 -0.77
CA ILE A 201 26.99 -3.74 -1.24
C ILE A 201 25.68 -4.32 -1.77
N GLY A 202 24.58 -4.23 -1.02
CA GLY A 202 23.28 -4.79 -1.39
C GLY A 202 22.68 -4.20 -2.66
N GLN A 203 23.06 -2.97 -3.03
CA GLN A 203 22.68 -2.36 -4.31
C GLN A 203 23.51 -2.89 -5.50
N ASP A 204 24.76 -3.29 -5.29
CA ASP A 204 25.61 -3.90 -6.32
C ASP A 204 25.44 -5.44 -6.35
N LYS A 205 24.72 -5.92 -7.36
CA LYS A 205 24.41 -7.36 -7.49
C LYS A 205 25.66 -8.21 -7.71
N ASP A 206 26.68 -7.70 -8.41
CA ASP A 206 27.89 -8.48 -8.69
C ASP A 206 28.79 -8.54 -7.45
N LEU A 207 28.97 -7.42 -6.74
CA LEU A 207 29.71 -7.40 -5.47
C LEU A 207 29.03 -8.26 -4.41
N THR A 208 27.71 -8.10 -4.21
CA THR A 208 26.91 -8.95 -3.30
C THR A 208 27.15 -10.42 -3.58
N LYS A 209 27.00 -10.81 -4.85
CA LYS A 209 27.18 -12.20 -5.28
C LYS A 209 28.57 -12.74 -5.01
N ARG A 210 29.62 -11.97 -5.29
CA ARG A 210 31.02 -12.38 -5.03
C ARG A 210 31.27 -12.61 -3.55
N LEU A 211 30.74 -11.72 -2.69
CA LEU A 211 30.88 -11.83 -1.24
C LEU A 211 30.11 -13.05 -0.69
N LEU A 212 28.87 -13.24 -1.13
CA LEU A 212 28.07 -14.42 -0.78
C LEU A 212 28.74 -15.72 -1.20
N HIS A 213 29.29 -15.76 -2.42
CA HIS A 213 30.01 -16.94 -2.90
C HIS A 213 31.26 -17.23 -2.06
N ALA A 214 32.04 -16.20 -1.73
CA ALA A 214 33.22 -16.33 -0.87
C ALA A 214 32.87 -16.81 0.56
N ALA A 215 31.67 -16.47 1.05
CA ALA A 215 31.12 -16.96 2.32
C ALA A 215 30.53 -18.39 2.23
N GLY A 216 30.54 -19.03 1.05
CA GLY A 216 29.99 -20.36 0.83
C GLY A 216 28.45 -20.39 0.73
N VAL A 217 27.82 -19.24 0.47
CA VAL A 217 26.40 -19.16 0.13
C VAL A 217 26.24 -19.50 -1.36
N PRO A 218 25.37 -20.46 -1.74
CA PRO A 218 25.14 -20.79 -3.13
C PRO A 218 24.54 -19.60 -3.90
N VAL A 219 25.19 -19.20 -4.99
CA VAL A 219 24.73 -18.15 -5.89
C VAL A 219 24.76 -18.65 -7.34
N PRO A 220 23.87 -18.17 -8.23
CA PRO A 220 23.92 -18.54 -9.65
C PRO A 220 25.26 -18.17 -10.28
N LEU A 221 25.87 -19.03 -11.09
CA LEU A 221 27.12 -18.68 -11.79
C LEU A 221 26.84 -17.71 -12.94
N GLY A 222 27.74 -16.75 -13.18
CA GLY A 222 27.59 -15.73 -14.21
C GLY A 222 28.42 -14.48 -13.93
N LYS A 223 28.52 -13.58 -14.91
CA LYS A 223 29.29 -12.34 -14.79
C LYS A 223 28.70 -11.21 -15.67
N PRO A 224 29.06 -9.94 -15.39
CA PRO A 224 28.86 -8.85 -16.33
C PRO A 224 29.59 -9.10 -17.65
N VAL A 225 29.01 -8.60 -18.74
CA VAL A 225 29.51 -8.74 -20.12
C VAL A 225 29.27 -7.45 -20.90
N ASP A 226 30.20 -7.12 -21.79
CA ASP A 226 30.15 -5.86 -22.55
C ASP A 226 29.72 -6.06 -24.01
N THR A 227 29.83 -7.28 -24.52
CA THR A 227 29.54 -7.59 -25.93
C THR A 227 28.63 -8.82 -26.08
N LEU A 228 27.93 -8.88 -27.21
CA LEU A 228 27.10 -10.03 -27.56
C LEU A 228 27.90 -11.34 -27.62
N ASP A 229 29.09 -11.33 -28.21
CA ASP A 229 29.93 -12.52 -28.33
C ASP A 229 30.39 -13.01 -26.96
N GLU A 230 30.85 -12.10 -26.10
CA GLU A 230 31.18 -12.44 -24.72
C GLU A 230 29.97 -12.99 -23.95
N ALA A 231 28.79 -12.40 -24.13
CA ALA A 231 27.56 -12.87 -23.51
C ALA A 231 27.22 -14.32 -23.87
N TRP A 232 27.44 -14.71 -25.13
CA TRP A 232 27.23 -16.09 -25.59
C TRP A 232 28.30 -17.06 -25.10
N GLU A 233 29.56 -16.65 -25.10
CA GLU A 233 30.64 -17.45 -24.51
C GLU A 233 30.38 -17.74 -23.03
N VAL A 234 29.95 -16.71 -22.28
CA VAL A 234 29.54 -16.86 -20.88
C VAL A 234 28.35 -17.81 -20.76
N ALA A 235 27.33 -17.65 -21.61
CA ALA A 235 26.14 -18.50 -21.57
C ALA A 235 26.47 -19.98 -21.77
N LEU A 236 27.35 -20.30 -22.73
CA LEU A 236 27.83 -21.66 -22.97
C LEU A 236 28.68 -22.18 -21.80
N LYS A 237 29.50 -21.32 -21.19
CA LYS A 237 30.36 -21.70 -20.05
C LYS A 237 29.57 -21.98 -18.77
N VAL A 238 28.55 -21.18 -18.46
CA VAL A 238 27.70 -21.39 -17.27
C VAL A 238 26.64 -22.49 -17.49
N GLY A 239 26.32 -22.78 -18.75
CA GLY A 239 25.34 -23.77 -19.17
C GLY A 239 23.96 -23.16 -19.38
N LEU A 240 23.33 -23.52 -20.52
CA LEU A 240 21.96 -23.15 -20.85
C LEU A 240 20.95 -23.98 -20.04
N PRO A 241 19.75 -23.44 -19.74
CA PRO A 241 19.31 -22.08 -20.04
C PRO A 241 19.96 -20.99 -19.17
N VAL A 242 19.94 -19.75 -19.66
CA VAL A 242 20.48 -18.57 -18.96
C VAL A 242 19.45 -17.45 -18.75
N VAL A 243 19.81 -16.50 -17.91
CA VAL A 243 19.12 -15.23 -17.65
C VAL A 243 20.02 -14.11 -18.13
N VAL A 244 19.45 -13.14 -18.83
CA VAL A 244 20.09 -11.89 -19.22
C VAL A 244 19.37 -10.75 -18.52
N LYS A 245 20.12 -9.89 -17.83
CA LYS A 245 19.56 -8.78 -17.03
C LYS A 245 20.53 -7.59 -16.93
N PRO A 246 20.04 -6.37 -16.63
CA PRO A 246 20.91 -5.26 -16.26
C PRO A 246 21.50 -5.47 -14.86
N GLN A 247 22.76 -5.07 -14.67
CA GLN A 247 23.47 -5.15 -13.39
C GLN A 247 22.71 -4.37 -12.29
N ASP A 248 22.32 -3.12 -12.57
CA ASP A 248 21.74 -2.20 -11.57
C ASP A 248 20.22 -1.99 -11.73
N GLY A 249 19.51 -2.95 -12.32
CA GLY A 249 18.05 -2.85 -12.56
C GLY A 249 17.16 -3.26 -11.38
N ASN A 250 15.96 -2.66 -11.30
CA ASN A 250 14.92 -2.98 -10.31
C ASN A 250 13.61 -3.46 -10.97
N GLN A 251 12.74 -4.12 -10.20
CA GLN A 251 11.39 -4.56 -10.61
C GLN A 251 11.31 -5.51 -11.83
N GLY A 252 12.44 -6.07 -12.26
CA GLY A 252 12.50 -6.97 -13.41
C GLY A 252 12.54 -6.27 -14.78
N LYS A 253 12.78 -4.96 -14.81
CA LYS A 253 12.96 -4.22 -16.07
C LYS A 253 14.23 -4.70 -16.79
N GLY A 254 14.12 -4.98 -18.09
CA GLY A 254 15.22 -5.50 -18.91
C GLY A 254 15.63 -6.94 -18.60
N VAL A 255 14.86 -7.70 -17.80
CA VAL A 255 15.19 -9.08 -17.42
C VAL A 255 14.50 -10.06 -18.34
N THR A 256 15.29 -10.90 -19.01
CA THR A 256 14.82 -12.03 -19.81
C THR A 256 15.34 -13.34 -19.23
N VAL A 257 14.44 -14.27 -18.99
CA VAL A 257 14.73 -15.57 -18.33
C VAL A 257 14.54 -16.74 -19.28
N ASN A 258 15.12 -17.89 -18.93
CA ASN A 258 14.98 -19.14 -19.65
C ASN A 258 15.41 -19.07 -21.13
N ILE A 259 16.54 -18.39 -21.39
CA ILE A 259 17.13 -18.25 -22.72
C ILE A 259 17.87 -19.53 -23.07
N THR A 260 17.49 -20.17 -24.17
CA THR A 260 18.02 -21.49 -24.60
C THR A 260 18.84 -21.45 -25.88
N ASP A 261 18.88 -20.32 -26.58
CA ASP A 261 19.58 -20.19 -27.85
C ASP A 261 20.16 -18.80 -28.08
N ARG A 262 21.01 -18.67 -29.11
CA ARG A 262 21.74 -17.44 -29.45
C ARG A 262 20.80 -16.32 -29.87
N ALA A 263 19.78 -16.61 -30.66
CA ALA A 263 18.88 -15.59 -31.17
C ALA A 263 18.08 -14.93 -30.04
N GLN A 264 17.59 -15.74 -29.09
CA GLN A 264 16.96 -15.25 -27.87
C GLN A 264 17.92 -14.42 -27.01
N LEU A 265 19.18 -14.87 -26.87
CA LEU A 265 20.19 -14.14 -26.11
C LEU A 265 20.48 -12.77 -26.73
N ASP A 266 20.58 -12.69 -28.05
CA ASP A 266 20.89 -11.45 -28.75
C ASP A 266 19.78 -10.41 -28.58
N GLU A 267 18.52 -10.84 -28.64
CA GLU A 267 17.38 -9.97 -28.35
C GLU A 267 17.40 -9.50 -26.90
N ALA A 268 17.56 -10.44 -25.96
CA ALA A 268 17.58 -10.14 -24.54
C ALA A 268 18.72 -9.19 -24.15
N PHE A 269 19.90 -9.36 -24.75
CA PHE A 269 21.05 -8.49 -24.52
C PHE A 269 20.75 -7.06 -24.97
N ARG A 270 20.16 -6.88 -26.16
CA ARG A 270 19.79 -5.54 -26.65
C ARG A 270 18.80 -4.86 -25.71
N THR A 271 17.76 -5.57 -25.27
CA THR A 271 16.81 -5.03 -24.29
C THR A 271 17.48 -4.68 -22.96
N ALA A 272 18.35 -5.54 -22.43
CA ALA A 272 19.03 -5.29 -21.16
C ALA A 272 20.02 -4.12 -21.23
N ALA A 273 20.72 -3.98 -22.37
CA ALA A 273 21.72 -2.93 -22.59
C ALA A 273 21.13 -1.51 -22.58
N GLU A 274 19.84 -1.35 -22.87
CA GLU A 274 19.12 -0.06 -22.74
C GLU A 274 19.11 0.47 -21.30
N TYR A 275 19.30 -0.41 -20.30
CA TYR A 275 19.23 -0.08 -18.88
C TYR A 275 20.59 -0.04 -18.18
N GLY A 276 21.68 -0.40 -18.85
CA GLY A 276 23.03 -0.39 -18.29
C GLY A 276 23.85 -1.64 -18.65
N THR A 277 24.92 -1.89 -17.88
CA THR A 277 25.80 -3.05 -18.07
C THR A 277 25.00 -4.35 -17.98
N VAL A 278 25.21 -5.23 -18.96
CA VAL A 278 24.47 -6.50 -19.09
C VAL A 278 25.16 -7.58 -18.28
N MET A 279 24.37 -8.43 -17.63
CA MET A 279 24.84 -9.59 -16.88
C MET A 279 24.19 -10.86 -17.44
N VAL A 280 25.01 -11.89 -17.63
CA VAL A 280 24.56 -13.24 -18.03
C VAL A 280 24.76 -14.19 -16.85
N GLU A 281 23.69 -14.88 -16.47
CA GLU A 281 23.72 -15.85 -15.36
C GLU A 281 22.99 -17.14 -15.70
N ARG A 282 23.38 -18.23 -15.03
CA ARG A 282 22.66 -19.50 -15.14
C ARG A 282 21.21 -19.34 -14.67
N PHE A 283 20.27 -19.84 -15.46
CA PHE A 283 18.87 -19.94 -15.04
C PHE A 283 18.72 -21.11 -14.07
N LEU A 284 18.13 -20.85 -12.91
CA LEU A 284 17.79 -21.86 -11.92
C LEU A 284 16.27 -22.06 -11.92
N PRO A 285 15.77 -23.23 -12.35
CA PRO A 285 14.35 -23.52 -12.26
C PRO A 285 13.95 -23.74 -10.78
N GLY A 286 12.75 -23.30 -10.42
CA GLY A 286 12.22 -23.51 -9.08
C GLY A 286 11.18 -22.47 -8.69
N HIS A 287 10.86 -22.44 -7.40
CA HIS A 287 9.97 -21.45 -6.81
C HIS A 287 10.76 -20.26 -6.26
N ASP A 288 10.17 -19.07 -6.34
CA ASP A 288 10.70 -17.84 -5.74
C ASP A 288 10.26 -17.75 -4.28
N PHE A 289 11.21 -17.56 -3.38
CA PHE A 289 10.97 -17.39 -1.96
C PHE A 289 11.63 -16.10 -1.47
N ARG A 290 10.89 -15.33 -0.66
CA ARG A 290 11.44 -14.21 0.09
C ARG A 290 11.66 -14.62 1.53
N LEU A 291 12.91 -14.54 1.96
CA LEU A 291 13.34 -14.82 3.32
C LEU A 291 13.63 -13.49 4.03
N LEU A 292 13.05 -13.29 5.22
CA LEU A 292 13.29 -12.12 6.06
C LEU A 292 14.15 -12.54 7.25
N VAL A 293 15.38 -12.04 7.28
CA VAL A 293 16.30 -12.21 8.40
C VAL A 293 16.33 -10.93 9.22
N VAL A 294 16.21 -11.05 10.54
CA VAL A 294 16.34 -9.94 11.48
C VAL A 294 17.36 -10.35 12.54
N GLY A 295 18.50 -9.66 12.57
CA GLY A 295 19.63 -10.06 13.39
C GLY A 295 20.20 -11.40 12.88
N ASP A 296 20.24 -12.39 13.75
CA ASP A 296 20.75 -13.75 13.50
C ASP A 296 19.63 -14.78 13.32
N GLN A 297 18.40 -14.34 12.99
CA GLN A 297 17.22 -15.19 12.90
C GLN A 297 16.44 -14.97 11.62
N LEU A 298 16.08 -16.07 10.95
CA LEU A 298 15.04 -16.07 9.92
C LEU A 298 13.67 -15.97 10.62
N VAL A 299 13.01 -14.82 10.47
CA VAL A 299 11.74 -14.54 11.17
C VAL A 299 10.51 -14.76 10.31
N ALA A 300 10.66 -14.76 8.98
CA ALA A 300 9.57 -15.03 8.05
C ALA A 300 10.09 -15.55 6.71
N ALA A 301 9.29 -16.38 6.05
CA ALA A 301 9.50 -16.79 4.67
C ALA A 301 8.19 -16.76 3.90
N ALA A 302 8.23 -16.26 2.67
CA ALA A 302 7.07 -16.21 1.80
C ALA A 302 7.39 -16.78 0.42
N ARG A 303 6.61 -17.77 -0.03
CA ARG A 303 6.61 -18.23 -1.42
C ARG A 303 5.87 -17.22 -2.28
N ARG A 304 6.52 -16.73 -3.33
CA ARG A 304 5.95 -15.77 -4.26
C ARG A 304 5.43 -16.47 -5.49
N GLU A 305 4.24 -16.08 -5.92
CA GLU A 305 3.63 -16.58 -7.14
C GLU A 305 3.39 -15.42 -8.10
N PRO A 306 3.67 -15.61 -9.39
CA PRO A 306 3.31 -14.63 -10.41
C PRO A 306 1.80 -14.39 -10.45
N PRO A 307 1.37 -13.21 -10.94
CA PRO A 307 -0.06 -12.96 -11.18
C PRO A 307 -0.61 -14.03 -12.11
N GLN A 308 -1.63 -14.75 -11.65
CA GLN A 308 -2.23 -15.86 -12.37
C GLN A 308 -3.72 -15.97 -12.06
N VAL A 309 -4.45 -16.58 -12.98
CA VAL A 309 -5.84 -17.00 -12.78
C VAL A 309 -5.99 -18.49 -13.08
N LEU A 310 -6.96 -19.13 -12.45
CA LEU A 310 -7.33 -20.52 -12.70
C LEU A 310 -8.56 -20.57 -13.60
N GLY A 311 -8.42 -21.23 -14.74
CA GLY A 311 -9.54 -21.53 -15.63
C GLY A 311 -10.60 -22.36 -14.93
N ASP A 312 -11.86 -22.03 -15.19
CA ASP A 312 -13.01 -22.78 -14.70
C ASP A 312 -13.82 -23.42 -15.84
N GLY A 313 -13.37 -23.24 -17.09
CA GLY A 313 -14.03 -23.71 -18.31
C GLY A 313 -15.27 -22.90 -18.72
N GLN A 314 -15.58 -21.78 -18.05
CA GLN A 314 -16.80 -21.00 -18.30
C GLN A 314 -16.53 -19.51 -18.51
N ARG A 315 -15.62 -18.93 -17.72
CA ARG A 315 -15.31 -17.50 -17.72
C ARG A 315 -14.05 -17.19 -18.52
N THR A 316 -14.05 -16.03 -19.15
CA THR A 316 -12.88 -15.50 -19.85
C THR A 316 -11.76 -15.15 -18.88
N VAL A 317 -10.53 -15.05 -19.38
CA VAL A 317 -9.38 -14.58 -18.58
C VAL A 317 -9.68 -13.22 -17.94
N ARG A 318 -10.32 -12.31 -18.68
CA ARG A 318 -10.72 -10.99 -18.17
C ARG A 318 -11.65 -11.08 -16.97
N GLU A 319 -12.73 -11.84 -17.09
CA GLU A 319 -13.69 -12.02 -15.99
C GLU A 319 -13.04 -12.66 -14.77
N LEU A 320 -12.17 -13.66 -14.98
CA LEU A 320 -11.42 -14.31 -13.90
C LEU A 320 -10.49 -13.32 -13.19
N VAL A 321 -9.83 -12.42 -13.93
CA VAL A 321 -9.01 -11.34 -13.36
C VAL A 321 -9.87 -10.37 -12.56
N ASP A 322 -11.03 -9.97 -13.08
CA ASP A 322 -11.94 -9.07 -12.38
C ASP A 322 -12.41 -9.66 -11.06
N ILE A 323 -12.71 -10.96 -11.03
CA ILE A 323 -13.08 -11.69 -9.80
C ILE A 323 -11.91 -11.73 -8.81
N VAL A 324 -10.69 -12.04 -9.26
CA VAL A 324 -9.50 -12.03 -8.37
C VAL A 324 -9.27 -10.63 -7.80
N ASN A 325 -9.54 -9.58 -8.58
CA ASN A 325 -9.41 -8.19 -8.17
C ASN A 325 -10.52 -7.68 -7.24
N GLN A 326 -11.59 -8.47 -7.00
CA GLN A 326 -12.60 -8.15 -5.98
C GLN A 326 -12.11 -8.42 -4.55
N ASP A 327 -10.95 -9.07 -4.36
CA ASP A 327 -10.34 -9.22 -3.04
C ASP A 327 -10.07 -7.83 -2.44
N PRO A 328 -10.64 -7.49 -1.25
CA PRO A 328 -10.49 -6.16 -0.66
C PRO A 328 -9.03 -5.82 -0.28
N ARG A 329 -8.14 -6.82 -0.23
CA ARG A 329 -6.70 -6.60 -0.03
C ARG A 329 -6.00 -6.08 -1.29
N ARG A 330 -6.65 -6.13 -2.46
CA ARG A 330 -6.14 -5.66 -3.75
C ARG A 330 -6.59 -4.25 -4.06
N GLY A 331 -5.67 -3.30 -3.99
CA GLY A 331 -5.89 -1.90 -4.33
C GLY A 331 -5.16 -1.47 -5.59
N GLU A 332 -5.35 -0.20 -5.96
CA GLU A 332 -4.52 0.45 -6.97
C GLU A 332 -3.15 0.82 -6.36
N GLY A 333 -2.10 0.75 -7.17
CA GLY A 333 -0.74 1.10 -6.73
C GLY A 333 -0.20 0.23 -5.59
N HIS A 334 0.44 0.87 -4.61
CA HIS A 334 1.11 0.22 -3.46
C HIS A 334 0.44 0.58 -2.12
N ALA A 335 -0.79 1.08 -2.15
CA ALA A 335 -1.52 1.53 -0.97
C ALA A 335 -1.95 0.35 -0.07
N THR A 336 -2.24 -0.80 -0.65
CA THR A 336 -2.75 -1.99 0.05
C THR A 336 -1.75 -3.14 0.01
N SER A 337 -2.07 -4.26 0.67
CA SER A 337 -1.15 -5.41 0.79
C SER A 337 -0.91 -6.13 -0.55
N LEU A 338 -1.88 -6.10 -1.46
CA LEU A 338 -1.78 -6.69 -2.79
C LEU A 338 -2.11 -5.62 -3.84
N THR A 339 -1.48 -5.68 -5.00
CA THR A 339 -1.86 -4.82 -6.13
C THR A 339 -2.88 -5.55 -7.01
N LYS A 340 -3.82 -4.82 -7.60
CA LYS A 340 -4.70 -5.39 -8.62
C LYS A 340 -3.92 -5.87 -9.84
N ILE A 341 -4.36 -6.99 -10.40
CA ILE A 341 -3.82 -7.54 -11.63
C ILE A 341 -4.34 -6.68 -12.79
N ARG A 342 -3.44 -6.15 -13.62
CA ARG A 342 -3.77 -5.37 -14.80
C ARG A 342 -3.51 -6.17 -16.07
N LEU A 343 -4.47 -6.18 -16.98
CA LEU A 343 -4.34 -6.74 -18.33
C LEU A 343 -3.77 -5.67 -19.27
N ASP A 344 -2.50 -5.33 -19.08
CA ASP A 344 -1.75 -4.44 -19.97
C ASP A 344 -1.04 -5.21 -21.09
N ASP A 345 -0.34 -4.50 -21.98
CA ASP A 345 0.32 -5.08 -23.15
C ASP A 345 1.28 -6.22 -22.80
N ILE A 346 1.94 -6.14 -21.64
CA ILE A 346 2.84 -7.19 -21.14
C ILE A 346 2.03 -8.44 -20.79
N ALA A 347 0.90 -8.30 -20.09
CA ALA A 347 0.03 -9.42 -19.77
C ALA A 347 -0.57 -10.04 -21.04
N VAL A 348 -0.99 -9.21 -22.00
CA VAL A 348 -1.53 -9.69 -23.29
C VAL A 348 -0.46 -10.45 -24.07
N ALA A 349 0.76 -9.93 -24.18
CA ALA A 349 1.87 -10.63 -24.82
C ALA A 349 2.14 -11.99 -24.18
N ARG A 350 2.02 -12.10 -22.84
CA ARG A 350 2.18 -13.37 -22.12
C ARG A 350 1.04 -14.34 -22.38
N LEU A 351 -0.20 -13.87 -22.53
CA LEU A 351 -1.34 -14.70 -22.92
C LEU A 351 -1.13 -15.26 -24.33
N THR A 352 -0.67 -14.45 -25.28
CA THR A 352 -0.39 -14.88 -26.66
C THR A 352 0.60 -16.04 -26.70
N LEU A 353 1.66 -15.99 -25.88
CA LEU A 353 2.65 -17.08 -25.76
C LEU A 353 2.05 -18.39 -25.21
N GLN A 354 0.91 -18.32 -24.53
CA GLN A 354 0.15 -19.47 -24.04
C GLN A 354 -0.99 -19.86 -24.99
N GLY A 355 -1.11 -19.22 -26.16
CA GLY A 355 -2.20 -19.45 -27.12
C GLY A 355 -3.55 -18.89 -26.66
N LEU A 356 -3.55 -17.92 -25.73
CA LEU A 356 -4.75 -17.33 -25.14
C LEU A 356 -4.84 -15.83 -25.46
N THR A 357 -6.06 -15.30 -25.35
CA THR A 357 -6.38 -13.87 -25.37
C THR A 357 -7.12 -13.50 -24.08
N PRO A 358 -7.27 -12.20 -23.75
CA PRO A 358 -8.10 -11.78 -22.62
C PRO A 358 -9.53 -12.34 -22.65
N ASP A 359 -10.07 -12.59 -23.85
CA ASP A 359 -11.44 -13.07 -24.07
C ASP A 359 -11.49 -14.59 -24.28
N SER A 360 -10.37 -15.30 -24.17
CA SER A 360 -10.33 -16.75 -24.18
C SER A 360 -10.87 -17.32 -22.87
N VAL A 361 -11.60 -18.44 -22.94
CA VAL A 361 -12.06 -19.21 -21.78
C VAL A 361 -11.05 -20.34 -21.51
N PRO A 362 -10.25 -20.27 -20.44
CA PRO A 362 -9.27 -21.31 -20.15
C PRO A 362 -9.95 -22.57 -19.61
N ASP A 363 -9.38 -23.74 -19.92
CA ASP A 363 -9.91 -25.02 -19.47
C ASP A 363 -9.97 -25.09 -17.93
N LYS A 364 -10.90 -25.90 -17.42
CA LYS A 364 -11.04 -26.07 -15.97
C LYS A 364 -9.74 -26.62 -15.36
N GLY A 365 -9.16 -25.86 -14.43
CA GLY A 365 -7.90 -26.17 -13.77
C GLY A 365 -6.64 -25.68 -14.51
N GLN A 366 -6.78 -25.12 -15.72
CA GLN A 366 -5.65 -24.53 -16.44
C GLN A 366 -5.16 -23.29 -15.70
N ARG A 367 -3.86 -23.26 -15.36
CA ARG A 367 -3.21 -22.07 -14.81
C ARG A 367 -2.83 -21.13 -15.94
N VAL A 368 -3.35 -19.91 -15.90
CA VAL A 368 -3.02 -18.85 -16.85
C VAL A 368 -2.12 -17.84 -16.16
N ILE A 369 -0.85 -17.83 -16.54
CA ILE A 369 0.17 -16.94 -15.96
C ILE A 369 0.15 -15.62 -16.73
N LEU A 370 -0.04 -14.50 -16.04
CA LEU A 370 -0.15 -13.18 -16.65
C LEU A 370 1.20 -12.47 -16.75
N ARG A 371 2.16 -12.78 -15.86
CA ARG A 371 3.54 -12.27 -15.93
C ARG A 371 4.52 -13.28 -15.38
N ASN A 372 5.79 -13.18 -15.76
CA ASN A 372 6.85 -14.05 -15.22
C ASN A 372 7.38 -13.59 -13.86
N ASN A 373 7.27 -12.30 -13.53
CA ASN A 373 7.77 -11.79 -12.25
C ASN A 373 6.77 -12.05 -11.12
N ALA A 374 7.23 -12.65 -10.03
CA ALA A 374 6.43 -12.94 -8.84
C ALA A 374 6.32 -11.74 -7.89
N ASN A 375 6.18 -10.53 -8.46
CA ASN A 375 6.13 -9.30 -7.70
C ASN A 375 4.69 -8.99 -7.25
N LEU A 376 4.54 -8.64 -5.97
CA LEU A 376 3.26 -8.16 -5.43
C LEU A 376 2.77 -6.91 -6.19
N SER A 377 3.69 -6.03 -6.59
CA SER A 377 3.41 -4.79 -7.33
C SER A 377 2.86 -5.02 -8.75
N THR A 378 2.99 -6.24 -9.27
CA THR A 378 2.44 -6.61 -10.58
C THR A 378 1.23 -7.53 -10.46
N GLY A 379 0.67 -7.64 -9.25
CA GLY A 379 -0.52 -8.43 -8.95
C GLY A 379 -0.23 -9.87 -8.52
N GLY A 380 1.04 -10.23 -8.33
CA GLY A 380 1.44 -11.51 -7.75
C GLY A 380 0.92 -11.69 -6.32
N THR A 381 1.06 -12.91 -5.80
CA THR A 381 0.66 -13.26 -4.43
C THR A 381 1.87 -13.76 -3.63
N ALA A 382 1.75 -13.72 -2.31
CA ALA A 382 2.74 -14.28 -1.40
C ALA A 382 2.02 -15.19 -0.40
N THR A 383 2.53 -16.42 -0.24
CA THR A 383 2.05 -17.39 0.73
C THR A 383 3.10 -17.55 1.82
N ASP A 384 2.70 -17.39 3.08
CA ASP A 384 3.60 -17.65 4.22
C ASP A 384 3.96 -19.15 4.25
N VAL A 385 5.26 -19.42 4.32
CA VAL A 385 5.86 -20.76 4.37
C VAL A 385 6.95 -20.83 5.44
N THR A 386 6.89 -19.93 6.44
CA THR A 386 7.93 -19.77 7.47
C THR A 386 8.24 -21.08 8.19
N ASP A 387 7.20 -21.82 8.59
CA ASP A 387 7.34 -23.08 9.31
C ASP A 387 7.77 -24.26 8.42
N ASP A 388 7.67 -24.10 7.10
CA ASP A 388 8.03 -25.13 6.11
C ASP A 388 9.49 -25.02 5.64
N VAL A 389 10.22 -23.96 6.05
CA VAL A 389 11.60 -23.74 5.60
C VAL A 389 12.52 -24.80 6.21
N HIS A 390 13.23 -25.52 5.35
CA HIS A 390 14.23 -26.48 5.79
C HIS A 390 15.36 -25.78 6.60
N PRO A 391 15.81 -26.34 7.75
CA PRO A 391 16.79 -25.69 8.62
C PRO A 391 18.09 -25.28 7.92
N GLU A 392 18.57 -26.08 6.96
CA GLU A 392 19.76 -25.73 6.18
C GLU A 392 19.56 -24.47 5.31
N VAL A 393 18.37 -24.28 4.73
CA VAL A 393 18.06 -23.08 3.94
C VAL A 393 18.00 -21.87 4.86
N ALA A 394 17.39 -22.00 6.04
CA ALA A 394 17.36 -20.94 7.04
C ALA A 394 18.77 -20.54 7.49
N ALA A 395 19.64 -21.51 7.79
CA ALA A 395 21.02 -21.25 8.18
C ALA A 395 21.82 -20.55 7.07
N ARG A 396 21.61 -20.91 5.79
CA ARG A 396 22.25 -20.24 4.65
C ARG A 396 21.75 -18.81 4.46
N ALA A 397 20.45 -18.56 4.70
CA ALA A 397 19.89 -17.22 4.63
C ALA A 397 20.41 -16.31 5.75
N ILE A 398 20.64 -16.84 6.94
CA ILE A 398 21.23 -16.10 8.08
C ILE A 398 22.72 -15.80 7.84
N ALA A 399 23.43 -16.70 7.17
CA ALA A 399 24.85 -16.53 6.84
C ALA A 399 25.11 -15.55 5.67
N ALA A 400 24.08 -15.34 4.83
CA ALA A 400 24.10 -14.40 3.71
C ALA A 400 23.91 -12.97 4.22
#